data_AF-A0A7N0SZL1-F1
#
_entry.id   AF-A0A7N0SZL1-F1
#
_cell.length_a   1.000
_cell.length_b   1.000
_cell.length_c   1.000
_cell.angle_alpha   90.00
_cell.angle_beta   90.00
_cell.angle_gamma   90.00
#
_symmetry.space_group_name_H-M   'P 1'
#
loop_
_entity.id
_entity.type
_entity.pdbx_description
1 polymer ?
#
loop_
_entity_poly.entity_id
_entity_poly.type
_entity_poly.pdbx_seq_one_letter_code
_entity_poly.pdbx_strand_id
1 'polypeptide(L)'
;MANAVSGMAVNDECKLKFLELKAKRTYRFIVFKIDESVQQVRVEKLGGPDETYEDFSASLPADQCRYAVYDFNFITAENCQKSKIFFVSWYVITINA
;
A
#
# COMPACT_ATOMS: atom_id res chain seq x y z
N MET A 1 9.85 -18.08 -2.83
CA MET A 1 8.44 -18.49 -2.97
C MET A 1 7.67 -17.97 -1.78
N ALA A 2 6.72 -17.06 -2.01
CA ALA A 2 5.75 -16.65 -0.99
C ALA A 2 4.56 -17.62 -1.10
N ASN A 3 4.34 -18.45 -0.09
CA ASN A 3 3.26 -19.43 -0.09
C ASN A 3 1.94 -18.73 0.22
N ALA A 4 1.09 -18.55 -0.78
CA ALA A 4 -0.30 -18.18 -0.59
C ALA A 4 -1.14 -19.46 -0.51
N VAL A 5 -1.80 -19.65 0.64
CA VAL A 5 -2.63 -20.83 0.93
C VAL A 5 -3.96 -20.83 0.14
N SER A 6 -4.28 -19.75 -0.59
CA SER A 6 -5.54 -19.55 -1.33
C SER A 6 -5.43 -19.55 -2.86
N GLY A 7 -4.27 -19.87 -3.43
CA GLY A 7 -4.04 -19.82 -4.90
C GLY A 7 -3.78 -18.41 -5.46
N MET A 8 -3.89 -17.36 -4.64
CA MET A 8 -3.58 -15.98 -5.03
C MET A 8 -2.07 -15.71 -4.92
N ALA A 9 -1.36 -15.69 -6.05
CA ALA A 9 0.08 -15.39 -6.06
C ALA A 9 0.37 -13.93 -5.67
N VAL A 10 1.56 -13.65 -5.17
CA VAL A 10 2.04 -12.26 -5.00
C VAL A 10 3.12 -12.02 -6.03
N ASN A 11 2.97 -10.97 -6.84
CA ASN A 11 4.01 -10.58 -7.77
C ASN A 11 5.28 -10.18 -6.99
N ASP A 12 6.45 -10.66 -7.42
CA ASP A 12 7.72 -10.38 -6.74
C ASP A 12 8.03 -8.88 -6.64
N GLU A 13 7.53 -8.07 -7.58
CA GLU A 13 7.63 -6.61 -7.52
C GLU A 13 7.03 -6.05 -6.24
N CYS A 14 5.92 -6.60 -5.72
CA CYS A 14 5.29 -6.13 -4.49
C CYS A 14 6.28 -6.21 -3.31
N LYS A 15 7.03 -7.31 -3.22
CA LYS A 15 8.06 -7.50 -2.19
C LYS A 15 9.24 -6.56 -2.40
N LEU A 16 9.71 -6.42 -3.64
CA LEU A 16 10.82 -5.53 -3.97
C LEU A 16 10.50 -4.07 -3.60
N LYS A 17 9.33 -3.57 -3.99
CA LYS A 17 8.89 -2.20 -3.69
C LYS A 17 8.65 -1.97 -2.21
N PHE A 18 8.09 -2.94 -1.49
CA PHE A 18 8.00 -2.85 -0.03
C PHE A 18 9.38 -2.77 0.65
N LEU A 19 10.35 -3.58 0.20
CA LEU A 19 11.71 -3.54 0.73
C LEU A 19 12.41 -2.20 0.42
N GLU A 20 12.20 -1.64 -0.78
CA GLU A 20 12.68 -0.30 -1.15
C GLU A 20 12.10 0.78 -0.22
N LEU A 21 10.78 0.80 0.00
CA LEU A 21 10.12 1.72 0.93
C LEU A 21 10.71 1.55 2.34
N LYS A 22 10.77 0.33 2.86
CA LYS A 22 11.20 0.04 4.23
C LYS A 22 12.66 0.44 4.48
N ALA A 23 13.56 0.15 3.54
CA ALA A 23 14.98 0.37 3.72
C ALA A 23 15.42 1.80 3.33
N LYS A 24 14.89 2.33 2.22
CA LYS A 24 15.36 3.57 1.61
C LYS A 24 14.39 4.73 1.75
N ARG A 25 13.15 4.49 2.20
CA ARG A 25 12.11 5.53 2.34
C ARG A 25 11.81 6.24 1.01
N THR A 26 11.91 5.50 -0.11
CA THR A 26 11.76 6.02 -1.48
C THR A 26 10.33 6.35 -1.87
N TYR A 27 9.35 5.80 -1.15
CA TYR A 27 7.93 5.98 -1.42
C TYR A 27 7.19 6.36 -0.14
N ARG A 28 6.22 7.28 -0.24
CA ARG A 28 5.28 7.57 0.87
C ARG A 28 4.26 6.47 1.05
N PHE A 29 3.82 5.88 -0.05
CA PHE A 29 2.91 4.76 -0.02
C PHE A 29 3.07 3.83 -1.22
N ILE A 30 2.54 2.62 -1.08
CA ILE A 30 2.40 1.66 -2.16
C ILE A 30 0.96 1.16 -2.12
N VAL A 31 0.24 1.25 -3.23
CA VAL A 31 -1.08 0.64 -3.39
C VAL A 31 -0.92 -0.66 -4.16
N PHE A 32 -1.56 -1.71 -3.66
CA PHE A 32 -1.63 -3.02 -4.27
C PHE A 32 -3.06 -3.34 -4.64
N LYS A 33 -3.22 -3.97 -5.80
CA LYS A 33 -4.50 -4.52 -6.24
C LYS A 33 -4.41 -6.02 -6.39
N ILE A 34 -5.55 -6.69 -6.23
CA ILE A 34 -5.73 -8.07 -6.65
C ILE A 34 -6.12 -8.04 -8.12
N ASP A 35 -5.31 -8.65 -8.97
CA ASP A 35 -5.65 -8.90 -10.36
C ASP A 35 -6.24 -10.32 -10.46
N GLU A 36 -7.58 -10.39 -10.42
CA GLU A 36 -8.31 -11.66 -10.45
C GLU A 36 -8.09 -12.44 -11.75
N SER A 37 -7.82 -11.75 -12.85
CA SER A 37 -7.62 -12.37 -14.17
C SER A 37 -6.42 -13.33 -14.20
N VAL A 38 -5.39 -13.02 -13.39
CA VAL A 38 -4.17 -13.82 -13.26
C VAL A 38 -3.97 -14.35 -11.85
N GLN A 39 -5.00 -14.22 -10.99
CA GLN A 39 -4.96 -14.56 -9.56
C GLN A 39 -3.66 -14.09 -8.88
N GLN A 40 -3.33 -12.80 -9.05
CA GLN A 40 -2.09 -12.24 -8.53
C GLN A 40 -2.26 -10.87 -7.88
N VAL A 41 -1.63 -10.66 -6.72
CA VAL A 41 -1.44 -9.33 -6.11
C VAL A 41 -0.35 -8.59 -6.86
N ARG A 42 -0.63 -7.37 -7.34
CA ARG A 42 0.30 -6.52 -8.09
C ARG A 42 0.37 -5.12 -7.50
N VAL A 43 1.48 -4.43 -7.77
CA VAL A 43 1.59 -2.99 -7.52
C VAL A 43 0.65 -2.27 -8.46
N GLU A 44 -0.20 -1.41 -7.91
CA GLU A 44 -1.06 -0.52 -8.68
C GLU A 44 -0.46 0.89 -8.76
N LYS A 45 0.05 1.41 -7.64
CA LYS A 45 0.66 2.74 -7.57
C LYS A 45 1.80 2.78 -6.57
N LEU A 46 2.84 3.54 -6.92
CA LEU A 46 3.91 3.95 -6.03
C LEU A 46 3.74 5.45 -5.77
N GLY A 47 3.52 5.82 -4.52
CA GLY A 47 3.43 7.21 -4.09
C GLY A 47 4.82 7.78 -3.84
N GLY A 48 5.22 8.81 -4.57
CA GLY A 48 6.52 9.47 -4.43
C GLY A 48 6.75 10.10 -3.04
N PRO A 49 7.99 10.54 -2.73
CA PRO A 49 8.31 11.18 -1.44
C PRO A 49 7.56 12.50 -1.20
N ASP A 50 7.14 13.16 -2.28
CA ASP A 50 6.44 14.45 -2.30
C ASP A 50 4.90 14.31 -2.37
N GLU A 51 4.38 13.08 -2.53
CA GLU A 51 2.93 12.83 -2.52
C GLU A 51 2.37 12.89 -1.09
N THR A 52 1.18 13.46 -1.00
CA THR A 52 0.48 13.79 0.25
C THR A 52 -0.42 12.66 0.74
N TYR A 53 -1.05 12.87 1.91
CA TYR A 53 -2.11 11.96 2.38
C TYR A 53 -3.33 11.99 1.46
N GLU A 54 -3.65 13.16 0.90
CA GLU A 54 -4.73 13.35 -0.05
C GLU A 54 -4.47 12.51 -1.32
N ASP A 55 -3.24 12.54 -1.85
CA ASP A 55 -2.84 11.72 -3.01
C ASP A 55 -2.94 10.22 -2.74
N PHE A 56 -2.58 9.80 -1.52
CA PHE A 56 -2.78 8.43 -1.06
C PHE A 56 -4.26 8.07 -1.02
N SER A 57 -5.09 8.90 -0.39
CA SER A 57 -6.52 8.66 -0.24
C SER A 57 -7.24 8.59 -1.59
N ALA A 58 -6.86 9.44 -2.56
CA ALA A 58 -7.38 9.42 -3.91
C ALA A 58 -7.00 8.15 -4.69
N SER A 59 -5.98 7.42 -4.21
CA SER A 59 -5.57 6.14 -4.78
C SER A 59 -6.32 4.94 -4.18
N LEU A 60 -7.25 5.18 -3.24
CA LEU A 60 -8.12 4.17 -2.63
C LEU A 60 -9.56 4.36 -3.17
N PRO A 61 -9.97 3.57 -4.19
CA PRO A 61 -11.23 3.79 -4.87
C PRO A 61 -12.43 3.35 -4.04
N ALA A 62 -13.56 4.04 -4.19
CA ALA A 62 -14.77 3.79 -3.40
C ALA A 62 -15.59 2.58 -3.86
N ASP A 63 -15.22 1.94 -4.97
CA ASP A 63 -15.94 0.83 -5.61
C ASP A 63 -15.14 -0.49 -5.59
N GLN A 64 -13.86 -0.46 -5.20
CA GLN A 64 -13.02 -1.65 -5.17
C GLN A 64 -12.08 -1.69 -3.95
N CYS A 65 -11.87 -2.88 -3.41
CA CYS A 65 -10.92 -3.09 -2.31
C CYS A 65 -9.47 -2.94 -2.77
N ARG A 66 -8.60 -2.51 -1.85
CA ARG A 66 -7.15 -2.39 -2.05
C ARG A 66 -6.39 -2.81 -0.80
N TYR A 67 -5.13 -3.19 -0.98
CA TYR A 67 -4.16 -3.18 0.11
C TYR A 67 -3.19 -2.05 -0.11
N ALA A 68 -2.65 -1.49 0.96
CA ALA A 68 -1.61 -0.50 0.84
C ALA A 68 -0.60 -0.59 1.97
N VAL A 69 0.59 -0.06 1.71
CA VAL A 69 1.58 0.26 2.72
C VAL A 69 1.74 1.77 2.72
N TYR A 70 1.67 2.40 3.89
CA TYR A 70 1.79 3.85 4.06
C TYR A 70 2.85 4.17 5.11
N ASP A 71 3.85 4.97 4.75
CA ASP A 71 4.91 5.40 5.66
C ASP A 71 4.59 6.77 6.26
N PHE A 72 3.94 6.76 7.42
CA PHE A 72 3.46 7.95 8.09
C PHE A 72 4.60 8.63 8.87
N ASN A 73 4.97 9.83 8.41
CA ASN A 73 5.92 10.68 9.12
C ASN A 73 5.21 11.52 10.18
N PHE A 74 5.88 11.70 11.32
CA PHE A 74 5.43 12.58 12.39
C PHE A 74 6.63 13.15 13.13
N ILE A 75 6.42 14.30 13.76
CA ILE A 75 7.41 14.95 14.63
C ILE A 75 6.98 14.67 16.07
N THR A 76 7.92 14.19 16.89
CA THR A 76 7.64 13.95 18.32
C THR A 76 7.67 15.25 19.12
N ALA A 77 7.22 15.21 20.38
CA ALA A 77 7.28 16.37 21.28
C ALA A 77 8.71 16.91 21.46
N GLU A 78 9.72 16.06 21.31
CA GLU A 78 11.15 16.42 21.37
C GLU A 78 11.70 16.97 20.04
N ASN A 79 10.83 17.31 19.08
CA ASN A 79 11.19 17.78 17.75
C ASN A 79 12.04 16.79 16.93
N CYS A 80 11.86 15.49 17.17
CA CYS A 80 12.51 14.43 16.40
C CYS A 80 11.59 13.93 15.30
N GLN A 81 12.08 13.90 14.06
CA GLN A 81 11.36 13.29 12.95
C GLN A 81 11.38 11.76 13.08
N LYS A 82 10.21 11.14 13.07
CA LYS A 82 10.01 9.70 13.09
C LYS A 82 9.03 9.28 12.01
N SER A 83 9.03 7.99 11.68
CA SER A 83 8.13 7.40 10.70
C SER A 83 7.60 6.06 11.21
N LYS A 84 6.34 5.74 10.93
CA LYS A 84 5.75 4.42 11.17
C LYS A 84 5.12 3.90 9.88
N ILE A 85 5.49 2.67 9.53
CA ILE A 85 4.90 1.96 8.40
C ILE A 85 3.59 1.32 8.85
N PHE A 86 2.50 1.69 8.19
CA PHE A 86 1.19 1.09 8.35
C PHE A 86 0.88 0.17 7.17
N PHE A 87 0.32 -0.99 7.46
CA PHE A 87 -0.35 -1.82 6.45
C PHE A 87 -1.84 -1.52 6.52
N VAL A 88 -2.41 -1.12 5.39
CA VAL A 88 -3.82 -0.72 5.25
C VAL A 88 -4.53 -1.77 4.43
N SER A 89 -5.67 -2.23 4.93
CA SER A 89 -6.62 -3.00 4.14
C SER A 89 -7.86 -2.15 3.93
N TRP A 90 -8.05 -1.72 2.68
CA TRP A 90 -9.13 -0.87 2.25
C TRP A 90 -10.28 -1.74 1.74
N TYR A 91 -11.40 -1.70 2.45
CA TYR A 91 -12.61 -2.43 2.11
C TYR A 91 -13.71 -1.46 1.73
N VAL A 92 -14.40 -1.78 0.64
CA VAL A 92 -15.59 -1.06 0.21
C VAL A 92 -16.82 -1.80 0.74
N ILE A 93 -17.72 -1.06 1.39
CA ILE A 93 -19.01 -1.58 1.80
C ILE A 93 -20.04 -1.11 0.77
N THR A 94 -20.46 -2.01 -0.11
CA THR A 94 -21.60 -1.75 -1.00
C THR A 94 -22.88 -1.94 -0.18
N ILE A 95 -23.55 -0.85 0.17
CA ILE A 95 -24.91 -0.92 0.70
C ILE A 95 -25.84 -1.03 -0.51
N ASN A 96 -26.30 -2.24 -0.83
CA ASN A 96 -27.40 -2.41 -1.77
C ASN A 96 -28.66 -1.86 -1.09
N ALA A 97 -29.12 -0.69 -1.54
CA ALA A 97 -30.41 -0.13 -1.15
C ALA A 97 -31.53 -0.76 -1.99
#